data_AF-S4RWW4-F1
#
_entry.id   AF-S4RWW4-F1
#
_cell.length_a   1.000
_cell.length_b   1.000
_cell.length_c   1.000
_cell.angle_alpha   90.00
_cell.angle_beta   90.00
_cell.angle_gamma   90.00
#
_symmetry.space_group_name_H-M   'P 1'
#
loop_
_entity.id
_entity.type
_entity.pdbx_description
1 polymer ?
#
loop_
_entity_poly.entity_id
_entity_poly.type
_entity_poly.pdbx_seq_one_letter_code
_entity_poly.pdbx_strand_id
1 'polypeptide(L)'
;TGKDGQAKEYYTLDSILFLLNHVHLSHPVYVRRAAAEIIPVVRRPDRKDLLAYLNGETATSTSIDKSAPLEIGLQRPTQVKRASEDTSSEPKKPRLEVRE
;
A
#
# COMPACT_ATOMS: atom_id res chain seq x y z
N THR A 1 -11.79 13.37 5.30
CA THR A 1 -12.02 14.51 4.39
C THR A 1 -10.89 15.50 4.57
N GLY A 2 -10.17 15.86 3.51
CA GLY A 2 -9.10 16.86 3.57
C GLY A 2 -9.65 18.20 4.05
N LYS A 3 -8.83 18.95 4.81
CA LYS A 3 -9.15 20.37 5.08
C LYS A 3 -9.33 21.06 3.73
N ASP A 4 -10.43 21.77 3.56
CA ASP A 4 -10.71 22.67 2.43
C ASP A 4 -11.16 22.03 1.10
N GLY A 5 -11.73 20.82 1.13
CA GLY A 5 -12.35 20.21 -0.06
C GLY A 5 -11.37 19.79 -1.16
N GLN A 6 -10.07 19.92 -0.91
CA GLN A 6 -9.02 19.40 -1.78
C GLN A 6 -8.84 17.89 -1.55
N ALA A 7 -8.51 17.19 -2.64
CA ALA A 7 -8.15 15.79 -2.56
C ALA A 7 -6.95 15.61 -1.62
N LYS A 8 -6.99 14.58 -0.77
CA LYS A 8 -5.86 14.25 0.10
C LYS A 8 -4.70 13.82 -0.81
N GLU A 9 -3.58 14.54 -0.71
CA GLU A 9 -2.34 14.14 -1.37
C GLU A 9 -1.56 13.18 -0.46
N TYR A 10 -1.02 12.11 -1.04
CA TYR A 10 -0.19 11.13 -0.36
C TYR A 10 1.21 11.13 -0.95
N TYR A 11 2.21 10.89 -0.11
CA TYR A 11 3.57 10.67 -0.59
C TYR A 11 3.66 9.37 -1.39
N THR A 12 4.42 9.41 -2.48
CA THR A 12 4.76 8.19 -3.22
C THR A 12 5.80 7.40 -2.45
N LEU A 13 5.88 6.10 -2.74
CA LEU A 13 6.92 5.24 -2.17
C LEU A 13 8.32 5.79 -2.49
N ASP A 14 8.50 6.31 -3.70
CA ASP A 14 9.78 6.84 -4.17
C ASP A 14 10.22 8.08 -3.37
N SER A 15 9.29 9.00 -3.09
CA SER A 15 9.55 10.15 -2.22
C SER A 15 10.01 9.76 -0.81
N ILE A 16 9.37 8.74 -0.23
CA ILE A 16 9.68 8.24 1.12
C ILE A 16 11.03 7.52 1.12
N LEU A 17 11.28 6.67 0.13
CA LEU A 17 12.53 5.93 -0.01
C LEU A 17 13.72 6.89 -0.22
N PHE A 18 13.55 7.88 -1.08
CA PHE A 18 14.56 8.89 -1.34
C PHE A 18 14.92 9.69 -0.08
N LEU A 19 13.92 10.02 0.75
CA LEU A 19 14.14 10.62 2.06
C LEU A 19 15.00 9.72 2.96
N LEU A 20 14.66 8.43 3.04
CA LEU A 20 15.31 7.48 3.94
C LEU A 20 16.79 7.24 3.58
N ASN A 21 17.11 7.17 2.28
CA ASN A 21 18.49 7.05 1.80
C ASN A 21 19.35 8.29 2.07
N HIS A 22 18.72 9.46 2.26
CA HIS A 22 19.37 10.75 2.36
C HIS A 22 19.07 11.50 3.67
N VAL A 23 18.75 10.78 4.75
CA VAL A 23 18.36 11.39 6.03
C VAL A 23 19.44 12.29 6.64
N HIS A 24 20.71 11.98 6.38
CA HIS A 24 21.88 12.70 6.85
C HIS A 24 22.06 14.07 6.18
N LEU A 25 21.44 14.31 5.04
CA LEU A 25 21.49 15.60 4.35
C LEU A 25 20.61 16.62 5.05
N SER A 26 21.09 17.86 5.12
CA SER A 26 20.22 18.98 5.48
C SER A 26 19.05 19.07 4.49
N HIS A 27 17.88 19.48 4.98
CA HIS A 27 16.68 19.51 4.16
C HIS A 27 16.83 20.30 2.83
N PRO A 28 17.50 21.48 2.80
CA PRO A 28 17.74 22.18 1.53
C PRO A 28 18.61 21.40 0.53
N VAL A 29 19.57 20.60 1.01
CA VAL A 29 20.41 19.76 0.14
C VAL A 29 19.61 18.57 -0.39
N TYR A 30 18.81 17.95 0.47
CA TYR A 30 17.86 16.89 0.08
C TYR A 30 16.90 17.35 -1.02
N VAL A 31 16.29 18.53 -0.87
CA VAL A 31 15.35 19.09 -1.87
C VAL A 31 16.03 19.29 -3.23
N ARG A 32 17.25 19.81 -3.25
CA ARG A 32 18.00 19.98 -4.51
C ARG A 32 18.31 18.65 -5.19
N ARG A 33 18.67 17.62 -4.42
CA ARG A 33 18.94 16.28 -5.00
C ARG A 33 17.66 15.62 -5.50
N ALA A 34 16.57 15.69 -4.74
CA ALA A 34 15.27 15.16 -5.16
C ALA A 34 14.80 15.80 -6.48
N ALA A 35 14.98 17.12 -6.62
CA ALA A 35 14.65 17.85 -7.84
C ALA A 35 15.49 17.38 -9.05
N ALA A 36 16.77 17.04 -8.84
CA ALA A 36 17.64 16.52 -9.90
C ALA A 36 17.20 15.13 -10.39
N GLU A 37 16.61 14.32 -9.50
CA GLU A 37 16.09 12.99 -9.83
C GLU A 37 14.59 13.02 -10.20
N ILE A 38 13.96 14.20 -10.23
CA ILE A 38 12.53 14.40 -10.55
C ILE A 38 11.63 13.66 -9.53
N ILE A 39 12.08 13.57 -8.29
CA ILE A 39 11.36 12.92 -7.19
C ILE A 39 10.59 13.99 -6.39
N PRO A 40 9.29 13.79 -6.11
CA PRO A 40 8.54 14.70 -5.25
C PRO A 40 9.13 14.75 -3.85
N VAL A 41 9.23 15.96 -3.26
CA VAL A 41 9.87 16.15 -1.96
C VAL A 41 8.92 15.91 -0.79
N VAL A 42 9.42 15.25 0.26
CA VAL A 42 8.72 15.25 1.55
C VAL A 42 8.80 16.65 2.16
N ARG A 43 7.67 17.19 2.60
CA ARG A 43 7.59 18.55 3.17
C ARG A 43 8.36 18.61 4.49
N ARG A 44 9.01 19.75 4.74
CA ARG A 44 9.83 19.96 5.96
C ARG A 44 9.10 19.69 7.28
N PRO A 45 7.83 20.13 7.48
CA PRO A 45 7.11 19.87 8.73
C PRO A 45 6.88 18.37 8.99
N ASP A 46 6.66 17.60 7.93
CA ASP A 46 6.33 16.17 8.03
C ASP A 46 7.57 15.31 8.31
N ARG A 47 8.76 15.80 7.96
CA ARG A 47 10.00 15.04 8.01
C ARG A 47 10.27 14.40 9.37
N LYS A 48 10.05 15.13 10.47
CA LYS A 48 10.34 14.61 11.82
C LYS A 48 9.41 13.44 12.17
N ASP A 49 8.11 13.65 12.00
CA ASP A 49 7.09 12.67 12.36
C ASP A 49 7.14 11.43 11.45
N LEU A 50 7.37 11.64 10.15
CA LEU A 50 7.55 10.56 9.20
C LEU A 50 8.77 9.69 9.54
N LEU A 51 9.90 10.29 9.91
CA LEU A 51 11.09 9.52 10.31
C LEU A 51 10.90 8.78 11.64
N ALA A 52 10.23 9.40 12.62
CA ALA A 52 9.91 8.72 13.88
C ALA A 52 9.06 7.47 13.63
N TYR A 53 8.07 7.55 12.74
CA TYR A 53 7.27 6.40 12.35
C TYR A 53 8.08 5.33 11.62
N LEU A 54 8.90 5.73 10.64
CA LEU A 54 9.71 4.78 9.85
C LEU A 54 10.80 4.09 10.66
N ASN A 55 11.35 4.75 11.68
CA ASN A 55 12.33 4.17 12.62
C ASN A 55 11.66 3.29 13.70
N GLY A 56 10.33 3.28 13.79
CA GLY A 56 9.59 2.57 14.83
C GLY A 56 9.59 3.27 16.19
N GLU A 57 9.98 4.55 16.27
CA GLU A 57 9.84 5.37 17.48
C GLU A 57 8.35 5.64 17.80
N THR A 58 7.51 5.70 16.76
CA THR A 58 6.05 5.77 16.88
C THR A 58 5.38 4.64 16.12
N ALA A 59 4.35 4.03 16.72
CA ALA A 59 3.57 2.97 16.09
C ALA A 59 2.55 3.47 15.06
N THR A 60 2.28 4.79 15.04
CA THR A 60 1.34 5.44 14.13
C THR A 60 1.62 6.94 14.05
N SER A 61 1.10 7.60 13.02
CA SER A 61 1.05 9.04 12.86
C SER A 61 -0.36 9.48 12.47
N THR A 62 -0.76 10.70 12.82
CA THR A 62 -2.05 11.30 12.44
C THR A 62 -2.19 11.50 10.93
N SER A 63 -1.07 11.53 10.21
CA SER A 63 -1.02 11.67 8.75
C SER A 63 -1.20 10.33 8.01
N ILE A 64 -1.24 9.20 8.73
CA ILE A 64 -1.39 7.87 8.11
C ILE A 64 -2.88 7.55 7.91
N ASP A 65 -3.26 7.39 6.65
CA ASP A 65 -4.60 6.96 6.27
C ASP A 65 -4.57 5.51 5.75
N LYS A 66 -4.92 4.56 6.62
CA LYS A 66 -4.96 3.13 6.27
C LYS A 66 -6.14 2.76 5.36
N SER A 67 -7.09 3.68 5.16
CA SER A 67 -8.23 3.47 4.28
C SER A 67 -7.94 3.88 2.83
N ALA A 68 -6.77 4.50 2.57
CA ALA A 68 -6.35 4.87 1.23
C ALA A 68 -6.25 3.61 0.35
N PRO A 69 -6.87 3.62 -0.85
CA PRO A 69 -6.71 2.53 -1.82
C PRO A 69 -5.23 2.36 -2.14
N LEU A 70 -4.70 1.16 -1.92
CA LEU A 70 -3.32 0.86 -2.25
C LEU A 70 -3.21 0.58 -3.75
N GLU A 71 -2.40 1.37 -4.45
CA GLU A 71 -1.92 1.09 -5.81
C GLU A 71 -0.88 -0.07 -5.78
N ILE A 72 -1.21 -1.18 -5.12
CA ILE A 72 -0.49 -2.44 -5.28
C ILE A 72 -0.83 -2.91 -6.68
N GLY A 73 0.01 -2.51 -7.63
CA GLY A 73 -0.16 -2.82 -9.04
C GLY A 73 -0.56 -4.28 -9.23
N LEU A 74 -1.70 -4.48 -9.89
CA LEU A 74 -2.07 -5.72 -10.57
C LEU A 74 -1.70 -6.97 -9.79
N GLN A 75 -2.62 -7.43 -8.94
CA GLN A 75 -2.77 -8.87 -8.76
C GLN A 75 -2.77 -9.50 -10.16
N ARG A 76 -1.64 -10.09 -10.58
CA ARG A 76 -1.73 -11.24 -11.46
C ARG A 76 -2.66 -12.19 -10.72
N PRO A 77 -3.85 -12.53 -11.25
CA PRO A 77 -4.57 -13.65 -10.70
C PRO A 77 -3.67 -14.84 -10.97
N THR A 78 -2.84 -15.21 -10.00
CA THR A 78 -2.22 -16.52 -9.99
C THR A 78 -3.39 -17.47 -9.79
N GLN A 79 -4.03 -17.85 -10.90
CA GLN A 79 -4.95 -18.97 -10.93
C GLN A 79 -4.12 -20.21 -10.62
N VAL A 80 -3.89 -20.47 -9.33
CA VAL A 80 -3.45 -21.80 -8.90
C VAL A 80 -4.71 -22.66 -8.93
N LYS A 81 -5.13 -23.08 -10.14
CA LYS A 81 -5.96 -24.27 -10.30
C LYS A 81 -5.13 -25.44 -9.81
N ARG A 82 -5.25 -25.80 -8.52
CA ARG A 82 -4.95 -27.18 -8.10
C ARG A 82 -6.09 -28.04 -8.61
N ALA A 83 -5.86 -28.70 -9.74
CA ALA A 83 -6.70 -29.81 -10.19
C ALA A 83 -6.13 -31.12 -9.63
N SER A 84 -7.07 -32.01 -9.32
CA SER A 84 -6.90 -33.44 -9.04
C SER A 84 -6.30 -33.80 -7.68
N GLU A 85 -6.76 -34.78 -6.94
CA GLU A 85 -7.96 -35.65 -6.94
C GLU A 85 -7.76 -36.44 -5.64
N ASP A 86 -8.75 -36.50 -4.74
CA ASP A 86 -8.88 -37.72 -3.95
C ASP A 86 -10.34 -37.91 -3.56
N THR A 87 -10.81 -39.10 -3.87
CA THR A 87 -12.18 -39.49 -4.11
C THR A 87 -12.53 -40.49 -3.03
N SER A 88 -13.34 -40.09 -2.05
CA SER A 88 -14.13 -40.98 -1.19
C SER A 88 -15.01 -40.08 -0.32
N SER A 89 -16.33 -40.18 -0.31
CA SER A 89 -17.16 -41.39 -0.36
C SER A 89 -18.60 -41.04 -0.77
N GLU A 90 -19.15 -41.74 -1.77
CA GLU A 90 -20.60 -41.95 -1.95
C GLU A 90 -21.17 -42.84 -0.81
N PRO A 91 -22.49 -43.11 -0.66
CA PRO A 91 -23.66 -42.66 -1.41
C PRO A 91 -24.93 -42.32 -0.57
N LYS A 92 -25.96 -41.71 -1.19
CA LYS A 92 -27.35 -42.23 -1.31
C LYS A 92 -28.34 -41.17 -1.83
N LYS A 93 -28.91 -41.43 -3.01
CA LYS A 93 -30.12 -40.79 -3.56
C LYS A 93 -31.37 -41.27 -2.77
N PRO A 94 -32.48 -40.51 -2.82
CA PRO A 94 -33.61 -41.05 -3.59
C PRO A 94 -34.28 -40.06 -4.55
N ARG A 95 -34.55 -40.62 -5.74
CA ARG A 95 -35.50 -40.32 -6.81
C ARG A 95 -36.74 -39.49 -6.41
N LEU A 96 -37.06 -38.45 -7.19
CA LEU A 96 -38.43 -37.94 -7.35
C LEU A 96 -38.74 -37.77 -8.85
N GLU A 97 -39.90 -38.28 -9.24
CA GLU A 97 -40.46 -38.26 -10.60
C GLU A 97 -40.94 -36.87 -11.04
N VAL A 98 -41.32 -36.79 -12.32
CA VAL A 98 -42.41 -35.99 -12.92
C VAL A 98 -41.93 -35.24 -14.16
N ARG A 99 -42.40 -35.68 -15.33
CA ARG A 99 -43.01 -34.81 -16.34
C ARG A 99 -43.79 -35.63 -17.36
N GLU A 100 -45.06 -35.25 -17.49
CA GLU A 100 -46.04 -35.66 -18.51
C GLU A 100 -45.63 -35.21 -19.92
#